data_AF-A0A8E2ESL2-F1
#
_entry.id   AF-A0A8E2ESL2-F1
#
_cell.length_a   1.000
_cell.length_b   1.000
_cell.length_c   1.000
_cell.angle_alpha   90.00
_cell.angle_beta   90.00
_cell.angle_gamma   90.00
#
_symmetry.space_group_name_H-M   'P 1'
#
loop_
_entity.id
_entity.type
_entity.pdbx_description
1 polymer ?
#
loop_
_entity_poly.entity_id
_entity_poly.type
_entity_poly.pdbx_seq_one_letter_code
_entity_poly.pdbx_strand_id
1 'polypeptide(L)' 'VTDISCTGSHGISVGSLGSKAGSTDTLKNFYIVRATMISSTKAVGIKLHPEGSSHGTTVVSNVTWDAVTVTGCDYA' A
#
# COMPACT_ATOMS: atom_id res chain seq x y z
N VAL A 1 -2.51 -5.37 10.40
CA VAL A 1 -3.95 -5.64 10.15
C VAL A 1 -4.11 -7.14 9.95
N THR A 2 -5.13 -7.77 10.52
CA THR A 2 -5.36 -9.21 10.35
C THR A 2 -6.79 -9.47 9.88
N ASP A 3 -7.01 -10.56 9.14
CA ASP A 3 -8.35 -11.12 8.87
C ASP A 3 -9.34 -10.12 8.25
N ILE A 4 -8.87 -9.36 7.25
CA ILE A 4 -9.66 -8.34 6.59
C ILE A 4 -10.18 -8.85 5.25
N SER A 5 -11.45 -8.56 4.94
CA SER A 5 -12.02 -8.80 3.61
C SER A 5 -12.41 -7.47 2.98
N CYS A 6 -11.98 -7.25 1.75
CA CYS A 6 -12.30 -6.05 0.98
C CYS A 6 -12.84 -6.43 -0.38
N THR A 7 -14.01 -5.90 -0.74
CA THR A 7 -14.66 -6.11 -2.04
C THR A 7 -14.82 -4.79 -2.78
N GLY A 8 -14.44 -4.72 -4.06
CA GLY A 8 -14.65 -3.53 -4.89
C GLY A 8 -13.76 -2.33 -4.51
N SER A 9 -12.66 -2.56 -3.79
CA SER A 9 -11.83 -1.50 -3.21
C SER A 9 -10.70 -1.05 -4.15
N HIS A 10 -9.93 -0.05 -3.70
CA HIS A 10 -8.65 0.31 -4.34
C HIS A 10 -7.46 -0.48 -3.77
N GLY A 11 -7.70 -1.58 -3.07
CA GLY A 11 -6.67 -2.39 -2.42
C GLY A 11 -6.20 -1.87 -1.08
N ILE A 12 -5.45 -2.71 -0.38
CA ILE A 12 -4.75 -2.27 0.83
C ILE A 12 -3.49 -1.52 0.41
N SER A 13 -3.54 -0.19 0.53
CA SER A 13 -2.52 0.67 -0.06
C SER A 13 -1.70 1.41 1.00
N VAL A 14 -0.38 1.33 0.89
CA VAL A 14 0.55 2.24 1.56
C VAL A 14 0.70 3.49 0.69
N GLY A 15 0.30 4.65 1.20
CA GLY A 15 0.43 5.94 0.53
C GLY A 15 -0.86 6.54 -0.02
N SER A 16 -0.80 7.58 -0.84
CA SER A 16 0.41 8.16 -1.46
C SER A 16 1.32 8.85 -0.46
N LEU A 17 2.62 8.55 -0.54
CA LEU A 17 3.68 9.18 0.28
C LEU A 17 4.55 10.08 -0.60
N GLY A 18 5.19 11.08 0.01
CA GLY A 18 6.13 12.01 -0.65
C GLY A 18 5.44 13.21 -1.32
N SER A 19 4.18 13.51 -0.98
CA SER A 19 3.42 14.55 -1.67
C SER A 19 3.93 15.98 -1.41
N LYS A 20 4.67 16.19 -0.31
CA LYS A 20 5.10 17.51 0.15
C LYS A 20 6.62 17.70 0.04
N ALA A 21 7.03 18.72 -0.69
CA ALA A 21 8.42 19.14 -0.79
C ALA A 21 9.03 19.48 0.58
N GLY A 22 10.29 19.11 0.78
CA GLY A 22 11.03 19.37 2.01
C GLY A 22 10.62 18.52 3.22
N SER A 23 9.71 17.56 3.06
CA SER A 23 9.39 16.57 4.08
C SER A 23 9.87 15.17 3.70
N THR A 24 10.05 14.32 4.71
CA THR A 24 10.27 12.89 4.54
C THR A 24 9.11 12.12 5.14
N ASP A 25 8.40 11.37 4.31
CA ASP A 25 7.38 10.45 4.78
C ASP A 25 8.03 9.10 5.07
N THR A 26 7.87 8.61 6.31
CA THR A 26 8.44 7.32 6.75
C THR A 26 7.34 6.37 7.17
N LEU A 27 7.28 5.21 6.53
CA LEU A 27 6.47 4.08 6.97
C LEU A 27 7.37 2.89 7.30
N LYS A 28 7.19 2.34 8.50
CA LYS A 28 7.97 1.21 9.01
C LYS A 28 7.13 0.25 9.83
N ASN A 29 7.53 -1.02 9.84
CA ASN A 29 7.00 -2.07 10.72
C ASN A 29 5.50 -2.32 10.51
N PHE A 30 5.14 -2.61 9.26
CA PHE A 30 3.76 -2.89 8.87
C PHE A 30 3.60 -4.36 8.53
N TYR A 31 2.67 -5.02 9.20
CA TYR A 31 2.34 -6.43 8.97
C TYR A 31 0.85 -6.58 8.69
N ILE A 32 0.53 -7.09 7.51
CA ILE A 32 -0.81 -7.55 7.15
C ILE A 32 -0.78 -9.04 6.98
N VAL A 33 -1.76 -9.73 7.56
CA VAL A 33 -1.91 -11.17 7.43
C VAL A 33 -3.36 -11.57 7.19
N ARG A 34 -3.58 -12.55 6.32
CA ARG A 34 -4.92 -13.08 6.00
C ARG A 34 -5.89 -12.01 5.47
N ALA A 35 -5.43 -11.24 4.47
CA ALA A 35 -6.30 -10.33 3.73
C ALA A 35 -6.99 -11.09 2.59
N THR A 36 -8.31 -10.92 2.43
CA THR A 36 -9.09 -11.39 1.28
C THR A 36 -9.47 -10.19 0.43
N MET A 37 -8.98 -10.13 -0.80
CA MET A 37 -9.17 -9.02 -1.72
C MET A 37 -9.99 -9.50 -2.93
N ILE A 38 -11.18 -8.93 -3.11
CA ILE A 38 -12.17 -9.38 -4.10
C ILE A 38 -12.53 -8.22 -5.04
N SER A 39 -12.35 -8.41 -6.34
CA SER A 39 -12.77 -7.42 -7.36
C SER A 39 -12.26 -5.99 -7.10
N SER A 40 -11.04 -5.86 -6.59
CA SER A 40 -10.39 -4.57 -6.30
C SER A 40 -9.45 -4.17 -7.43
N THR A 41 -9.17 -2.86 -7.55
CA THR A 41 -8.21 -2.37 -8.57
C THR A 41 -6.77 -2.80 -8.30
N LYS A 42 -6.46 -3.21 -7.08
CA LYS A 42 -5.27 -3.99 -6.70
C LYS A 42 -5.55 -4.72 -5.38
N ALA A 43 -4.86 -5.81 -5.11
CA ALA A 43 -4.92 -6.47 -3.81
C ALA A 43 -4.15 -5.66 -2.76
N VAL A 44 -2.85 -5.46 -3.00
CA VAL A 44 -1.97 -4.67 -2.14
C VAL A 44 -1.09 -3.72 -2.97
N GLY A 45 -0.49 -2.70 -2.36
CA GLY A 45 0.51 -1.89 -3.06
C GLY A 45 1.00 -0.65 -2.35
N ILE A 46 2.17 -0.17 -2.79
CA ILE A 46 2.82 1.06 -2.32
C ILE A 46 2.69 2.12 -3.40
N LYS A 47 2.27 3.34 -3.02
CA LYS A 47 2.15 4.50 -3.92
C LYS A 47 3.07 5.60 -3.43
N LEU A 48 4.04 5.99 -4.26
CA LEU A 48 4.99 7.06 -3.97
C LEU A 48 4.81 8.17 -5.01
N HIS A 49 4.98 9.42 -4.59
CA HIS A 49 5.23 10.51 -5.53
C HIS A 49 6.63 10.38 -6.14
N PRO A 50 6.82 10.85 -7.38
CA PRO A 50 8.13 10.88 -8.01
C PRO A 50 9.05 11.86 -7.28
N GLU A 51 10.35 11.71 -7.48
CA GLU A 51 11.32 12.71 -7.03
C GLU A 51 11.15 14.04 -7.77
N GLY A 52 11.52 15.14 -7.13
CA GLY A 52 11.47 16.46 -7.74
C GLY A 52 11.28 17.58 -6.71
N SER A 53 11.43 18.83 -7.16
CA SER A 53 11.34 20.01 -6.29
C SER A 53 9.95 20.22 -5.66
N SER A 54 8.91 19.60 -6.23
CA SER A 54 7.54 19.62 -5.71
C SER A 54 7.22 18.50 -4.72
N HIS A 55 8.12 17.54 -4.52
CA HIS A 55 7.85 16.31 -3.77
C HIS A 55 8.91 16.03 -2.71
N GLY A 56 8.49 15.26 -1.71
CA GLY A 56 9.32 14.87 -0.57
C GLY A 56 10.03 13.55 -0.80
N THR A 57 10.91 13.21 0.13
CA THR A 57 11.56 11.90 0.16
C THR A 57 10.65 10.88 0.84
N THR A 58 10.75 9.62 0.44
CA THR A 58 9.98 8.52 1.04
C THR A 58 10.87 7.40 1.51
N VAL A 59 10.58 6.88 2.71
CA VAL A 59 11.24 5.71 3.28
C VAL A 59 10.17 4.69 3.66
N VAL A 60 10.17 3.54 2.98
CA VAL A 60 9.29 2.42 3.30
C VAL A 60 10.16 1.21 3.63
N SER A 61 9.99 0.66 4.84
CA SER A 61 10.84 -0.44 5.33
C SER A 61 10.07 -1.40 6.22
N ASN A 62 10.48 -2.68 6.24
CA ASN A 62 9.85 -3.72 7.05
C ASN A 62 8.31 -3.76 6.88
N VAL A 63 7.89 -4.02 5.65
CA VAL A 63 6.49 -4.10 5.24
C VAL A 63 6.24 -5.51 4.71
N THR A 64 5.26 -6.19 5.28
CA THR A 64 4.91 -7.55 4.90
C THR A 64 3.40 -7.65 4.69
N TRP A 65 3.02 -8.22 3.56
CA TRP A 65 1.68 -8.75 3.32
C TRP A 65 1.79 -10.26 3.23
N ASP A 66 1.12 -10.95 4.13
CA ASP A 66 1.19 -12.38 4.33
C ASP A 66 -0.19 -13.02 4.15
N ALA A 67 -0.23 -14.22 3.58
CA ALA A 67 -1.45 -14.96 3.31
C ALA A 67 -2.57 -14.11 2.65
N VAL A 68 -2.24 -13.30 1.64
CA VAL A 68 -3.22 -12.53 0.88
C VAL A 68 -3.92 -13.44 -0.13
N THR A 69 -5.24 -13.55 -0.02
CA THR A 69 -6.09 -14.21 -1.01
C THR A 69 -6.60 -13.18 -2.01
N VAL A 70 -6.40 -13.41 -3.29
CA VAL A 70 -6.77 -12.49 -4.38
C VAL A 70 -7.78 -13.15 -5.29
N THR A 71 -8.95 -12.52 -5.45
CA THR A 71 -10.03 -13.01 -6.31
C THR A 71 -10.51 -11.90 -7.24
N GLY A 72 -10.19 -12.01 -8.53
CA GLY A 72 -10.68 -11.07 -9.56
C GLY A 72 -10.23 -9.62 -9.39
N CYS A 73 -9.10 -9.38 -8.72
CA CYS A 73 -8.48 -8.05 -8.68
C CYS A 73 -7.64 -7.81 -9.94
N ASP A 74 -7.49 -6.53 -10.34
CA ASP A 74 -6.73 -6.19 -11.54
C ASP A 74 -5.22 -6.45 -11.38
N TYR A 75 -4.70 -6.24 -10.15
CA TYR A 75 -3.31 -6.48 -9.78
C TYR A 75 -3.21 -7.14 -8.40
N ALA A 76 -2.17 -7.96 -8.19
CA ALA A 76 -1.85 -8.58 -6.89
C ALA A 76 -0.70 -7.83 -6.21
#